data_AF-A0AAJ6BIZ8-F1
#
_entry.id   AF-A0AAJ6BIZ8-F1
#
_cell.length_a   1.000
_cell.length_b   1.000
_cell.length_c   1.000
_cell.angle_alpha   90.00
_cell.angle_beta   90.00
_cell.angle_gamma   90.00
#
_symmetry.space_group_name_H-M   'P 1'
#
loop_
_entity.id
_entity.type
_entity.pdbx_description
1 polymer ?
#
loop_
_entity_poly.entity_id
_entity_poly.type
_entity_poly.pdbx_seq_one_letter_code
_entity_poly.pdbx_strand_id
1 'polypeptide(L)'
;MRREFRQRFDAERWRRDFYRDRRTDWWRNDNRFSSYDGFRAGFYFAPGWGYYSVPRSYWGRNWSVGQYLPQAFWRYQLQDWRTYGLGYPPPGTRWVSVDNGLYLIDEYDGYIIDVVRDAWRW
;
A
#
# COMPACT_ATOMS: atom_id res chain seq x y z
N MET A 1 -2.46 15.35 -18.39
CA MET A 1 -2.97 14.84 -17.10
C MET A 1 -1.93 14.09 -16.24
N ARG A 2 -1.11 13.15 -16.74
CA ARG A 2 -0.19 12.35 -15.87
C ARG A 2 0.86 13.13 -15.06
N ARG A 3 1.30 14.30 -15.54
CA ARG A 3 2.32 15.14 -14.87
C ARG A 3 1.75 16.04 -13.76
N GLU A 4 0.44 16.33 -13.79
CA GLU A 4 -0.23 17.21 -12.81
C GLU A 4 -0.47 16.55 -11.46
N PHE A 5 -0.71 15.22 -11.43
CA PHE A 5 -1.00 14.50 -10.19
C PHE A 5 0.19 14.50 -9.21
N ARG A 6 1.43 14.42 -9.73
CA ARG A 6 2.65 14.54 -8.92
C ARG A 6 2.81 15.90 -8.23
N GLN A 7 2.17 16.95 -8.75
CA GLN A 7 2.30 18.31 -8.19
C GLN A 7 1.25 18.60 -7.10
N ARG A 8 0.05 17.98 -7.18
CA ARG A 8 -1.02 18.17 -6.19
C ARG A 8 -0.87 17.27 -4.97
N PHE A 9 -0.36 16.06 -5.17
CA PHE A 9 -0.02 15.14 -4.09
C PHE A 9 1.48 15.23 -3.82
N ASP A 10 1.86 15.95 -2.76
CA ASP A 10 3.26 16.09 -2.33
C ASP A 10 3.75 14.78 -1.71
N ALA A 11 4.06 13.83 -2.60
CA ALA A 11 4.55 12.48 -2.34
C ALA A 11 5.72 12.48 -1.33
N GLU A 12 6.60 13.46 -1.43
CA GLU A 12 7.81 13.53 -0.62
C GLU A 12 7.51 14.03 0.79
N ARG A 13 6.72 15.10 0.92
CA ARG A 13 6.33 15.63 2.23
C ARG A 13 5.52 14.62 3.02
N TRP A 14 4.50 14.02 2.41
CA TRP A 14 3.69 13.05 3.16
C TRP A 14 4.49 11.79 3.52
N ARG A 15 5.38 11.27 2.65
CA ARG A 15 6.25 10.13 3.00
C ARG A 15 7.16 10.48 4.17
N ARG A 16 7.72 11.70 4.18
CA ARG A 16 8.54 12.20 5.28
C ARG A 16 7.74 12.22 6.58
N ASP A 17 6.52 12.77 6.54
CA ASP A 17 5.64 12.82 7.70
C ASP A 17 5.24 11.40 8.16
N PHE A 18 4.94 10.51 7.21
CA PHE A 18 4.64 9.10 7.47
C PHE A 18 5.78 8.36 8.18
N TYR A 19 7.02 8.49 7.70
CA TYR A 19 8.17 7.84 8.33
C TYR A 19 8.59 8.52 9.65
N ARG A 20 8.28 9.80 9.83
CA ARG A 20 8.62 10.57 11.03
C ARG A 20 7.62 10.34 12.18
N ASP A 21 6.33 10.34 11.88
CA ASP A 21 5.26 10.31 12.87
C ASP A 21 4.84 8.88 13.24
N ARG A 22 5.24 7.87 12.45
CA ARG A 22 4.94 6.48 12.78
C ARG A 22 5.89 5.93 13.83
N ARG A 23 5.34 5.73 15.02
CA ARG A 23 5.78 4.64 15.89
C ARG A 23 5.65 3.33 15.11
N THR A 24 6.71 2.56 15.02
CA THR A 24 6.82 1.31 14.25
C THR A 24 5.71 0.30 14.57
N ASP A 25 5.14 0.39 15.78
CA ASP A 25 4.12 -0.51 16.33
C ASP A 25 2.67 -0.01 16.22
N TRP A 26 2.40 1.05 15.44
CA TRP A 26 1.05 1.63 15.32
C TRP A 26 -0.02 0.58 14.94
N TRP A 27 0.35 -0.41 14.13
CA TRP A 27 -0.51 -1.47 13.65
C TRP A 27 -0.99 -2.43 14.76
N ARG A 28 -0.28 -2.49 15.90
CA ARG A 28 -0.63 -3.41 17.01
C ARG A 28 -1.96 -3.08 17.68
N ASN A 29 -2.43 -1.83 17.57
CA ASN A 29 -3.71 -1.38 18.13
C ASN A 29 -4.83 -1.31 17.07
N ASP A 30 -4.60 -1.86 15.88
CA ASP A 30 -5.54 -1.82 14.76
C ASP A 30 -6.18 -3.20 14.54
N ASN A 31 -7.50 -3.29 14.74
CA ASN A 31 -8.25 -4.55 14.60
C ASN A 31 -8.15 -5.19 13.21
N ARG A 32 -7.80 -4.41 12.16
CA ARG A 32 -7.59 -4.92 10.80
C ARG A 32 -6.33 -5.77 10.67
N PHE A 33 -5.42 -5.67 11.65
CA PHE A 33 -4.23 -6.47 11.82
C PHE A 33 -4.41 -7.62 12.81
N SER A 34 -5.63 -7.86 13.31
CA SER A 34 -5.90 -8.95 14.27
C SER A 34 -5.43 -10.34 13.82
N SER A 35 -5.40 -10.59 12.51
CA SER A 35 -4.90 -11.84 11.93
C SER A 35 -3.44 -11.79 11.46
N TYR A 36 -2.76 -10.66 11.63
CA TYR A 36 -1.38 -10.49 11.21
C TYR A 36 -0.42 -11.11 12.23
N ASP A 37 0.34 -12.11 11.79
CA ASP A 37 1.37 -12.81 12.57
C ASP A 37 2.78 -12.73 11.94
N GLY A 38 2.96 -11.88 10.93
CA GLY A 38 4.25 -11.62 10.30
C GLY A 38 4.40 -12.18 8.88
N PHE A 39 5.60 -12.66 8.55
CA PHE A 39 5.89 -13.20 7.23
C PHE A 39 5.34 -14.63 7.07
N ARG A 40 4.65 -14.90 5.96
CA ARG A 40 4.18 -16.25 5.58
C ARG A 40 4.57 -16.58 4.15
N ALA A 41 5.41 -17.60 3.97
CA ALA A 41 5.87 -18.00 2.63
C ALA A 41 4.69 -18.38 1.72
N GLY A 42 4.61 -17.75 0.54
CA GLY A 42 3.52 -17.95 -0.43
C GLY A 42 2.24 -17.15 -0.17
N PHE A 43 2.20 -16.35 0.90
CA PHE A 43 1.07 -15.51 1.24
C PHE A 43 1.49 -14.05 1.39
N TYR A 44 0.60 -13.14 1.00
CA TYR A 44 0.69 -11.73 1.34
C TYR A 44 -0.42 -11.37 2.30
N PHE A 45 -0.16 -10.36 3.12
CA PHE A 45 -1.14 -9.80 4.05
C PHE A 45 -1.77 -8.54 3.47
N ALA A 46 -3.09 -8.43 3.57
CA ALA A 46 -3.81 -7.19 3.31
C ALA A 46 -4.63 -6.82 4.56
N PRO A 47 -4.42 -5.63 5.15
CA PRO A 47 -5.16 -5.22 6.34
C PRO A 47 -6.68 -5.25 6.11
N GLY A 48 -7.42 -5.87 7.03
CA GLY A 48 -8.87 -6.04 6.94
C GLY A 48 -9.32 -7.16 6.01
N TRP A 49 -8.41 -7.72 5.21
CA TRP A 49 -8.65 -8.89 4.35
C TRP A 49 -7.98 -10.16 4.88
N GLY A 50 -6.87 -10.01 5.63
CA GLY A 50 -6.06 -11.10 6.13
C GLY A 50 -5.04 -11.59 5.10
N TYR A 51 -4.55 -12.81 5.31
CA TYR A 51 -3.62 -13.46 4.37
C TYR A 51 -4.32 -13.99 3.14
N TYR A 52 -3.69 -13.81 1.99
CA TYR A 52 -4.14 -14.38 0.73
C TYR A 52 -2.99 -15.04 -0.02
N SER A 53 -3.30 -16.12 -0.76
CA SER A 53 -2.32 -16.84 -1.55
C SER A 53 -1.88 -16.01 -2.75
N VAL A 54 -0.58 -16.03 -3.02
CA VAL A 54 0.03 -15.28 -4.11
C VAL A 54 0.53 -16.28 -5.14
N PRO A 55 0.15 -16.13 -6.43
CA PRO A 55 0.75 -16.94 -7.49
C PRO A 55 2.27 -16.88 -7.43
N ARG A 56 2.96 -18.01 -7.64
CA ARG A 56 4.42 -18.09 -7.59
C ARG A 56 5.11 -17.06 -8.48
N SER A 57 4.49 -16.68 -9.60
CA SER A 57 4.99 -15.64 -10.52
C SER A 57 5.09 -14.23 -9.90
N TYR A 58 4.35 -13.97 -8.82
CA TYR A 58 4.36 -12.69 -8.12
C TYR A 58 5.01 -12.75 -6.74
N TRP A 59 5.32 -13.94 -6.25
CA TRP A 59 5.92 -14.10 -4.94
C TRP A 59 7.34 -13.49 -4.90
N GLY A 60 7.62 -12.73 -3.83
CA GLY A 60 8.88 -11.99 -3.67
C GLY A 60 9.06 -10.82 -4.65
N ARG A 61 8.07 -10.55 -5.51
CA ARG A 61 8.15 -9.47 -6.48
C ARG A 61 7.76 -8.16 -5.81
N ASN A 62 8.57 -7.14 -6.02
CA ASN A 62 8.27 -5.77 -5.66
C ASN A 62 7.98 -4.96 -6.92
N TRP A 63 7.06 -4.01 -6.82
CA TRP A 63 6.78 -3.04 -7.87
C TRP A 63 7.30 -1.67 -7.48
N SER A 64 7.54 -0.83 -8.48
CA SER A 64 8.09 0.52 -8.31
C SER A 64 7.26 1.55 -9.06
N VAL A 65 7.42 2.81 -8.67
CA VAL A 65 6.84 3.96 -9.36
C VAL A 65 7.16 3.89 -10.86
N GLY A 66 6.15 4.09 -11.69
CA GLY A 66 6.27 4.00 -13.14
C GLY A 66 5.95 2.64 -13.75
N GLN A 67 5.74 1.61 -12.92
CA GLN A 67 5.27 0.30 -13.35
C GLN A 67 3.75 0.17 -13.20
N TYR A 68 3.18 -0.97 -13.60
CA TYR A 68 1.76 -1.28 -13.44
C TYR A 68 1.59 -2.39 -12.41
N LEU A 69 0.69 -2.18 -11.45
CA LEU A 69 0.33 -3.19 -10.47
C LEU A 69 -0.66 -4.18 -11.10
N PRO A 70 -0.44 -5.51 -11.03
CA PRO A 70 -1.38 -6.47 -11.57
C PRO A 70 -2.78 -6.34 -10.97
N GLN A 71 -3.81 -6.45 -11.81
CA GLN A 71 -5.21 -6.25 -11.43
C GLN A 71 -5.66 -7.15 -10.26
N ALA A 72 -5.06 -8.33 -10.13
CA ALA A 72 -5.31 -9.25 -9.02
C ALA A 72 -5.11 -8.61 -7.64
N PHE A 73 -4.28 -7.58 -7.53
CA PHE A 73 -4.03 -6.88 -6.27
C PHE A 73 -4.99 -5.73 -6.01
N TRP A 74 -5.68 -5.18 -7.02
CA TRP A 74 -6.47 -3.95 -6.88
C TRP A 74 -7.66 -4.11 -5.92
N ARG A 75 -8.11 -5.35 -5.69
CA ARG A 75 -9.16 -5.66 -4.71
C ARG A 75 -8.74 -5.38 -3.27
N TYR A 76 -7.44 -5.42 -2.97
CA TYR A 76 -6.88 -5.18 -1.63
C TYR A 76 -6.71 -3.68 -1.37
N GLN A 77 -7.77 -2.92 -1.65
CA GLN A 77 -7.79 -1.50 -1.41
C GLN A 77 -7.83 -1.20 0.09
N LEU A 78 -7.14 -0.15 0.49
CA LEU A 78 -7.22 0.40 1.83
C LEU A 78 -8.46 1.30 1.92
N GLN A 79 -9.48 0.85 2.65
CA GLN A 79 -10.70 1.66 2.83
C GLN A 79 -10.43 2.89 3.70
N ASP A 80 -9.74 2.74 4.84
CA ASP A 80 -9.40 3.89 5.71
C ASP A 80 -7.92 4.26 5.61
N TRP A 81 -7.52 4.85 4.48
CA TRP A 81 -6.16 5.36 4.27
C TRP A 81 -5.71 6.34 5.36
N ARG A 82 -6.64 7.08 5.97
CA ARG A 82 -6.39 8.01 7.09
C ARG A 82 -5.79 7.33 8.31
N THR A 83 -6.26 6.13 8.64
CA THR A 83 -5.77 5.38 9.80
C THR A 83 -4.34 4.89 9.60
N TYR A 84 -3.90 4.82 8.33
CA TYR A 84 -2.51 4.56 7.99
C TYR A 84 -1.67 5.85 7.97
N GLY A 85 -2.23 7.02 8.30
CA GLY A 85 -1.53 8.30 8.15
C GLY A 85 -1.16 8.60 6.68
N LEU A 86 -1.83 7.96 5.74
CA LEU A 86 -1.64 8.22 4.32
C LEU A 86 -2.25 9.58 3.98
N GLY A 87 -1.73 10.25 2.96
CA GLY A 87 -2.41 11.39 2.37
C GLY A 87 -3.69 10.98 1.64
N TYR A 88 -4.63 11.93 1.51
CA TYR A 88 -5.86 11.73 0.73
C TYR A 88 -5.48 11.29 -0.70
N PRO A 89 -5.96 10.13 -1.18
CA PRO A 89 -5.69 9.70 -2.54
C PRO A 89 -6.36 10.69 -3.51
N PRO A 90 -5.63 11.29 -4.46
CA PRO A 90 -6.24 12.15 -5.47
C PRO A 90 -7.39 11.45 -6.23
N PRO A 91 -8.37 12.21 -6.78
CA PRO A 91 -9.43 11.62 -7.59
C PRO A 91 -8.87 10.76 -8.74
N GLY A 92 -9.43 9.56 -8.91
CA GLY A 92 -8.97 8.57 -9.90
C GLY A 92 -7.77 7.74 -9.44
N THR A 93 -7.42 7.78 -8.15
CA THR A 93 -6.37 6.95 -7.56
C THR A 93 -6.86 6.21 -6.33
N ARG A 94 -6.20 5.10 -5.98
CA ARG A 94 -6.46 4.37 -4.74
C ARG A 94 -5.20 3.80 -4.12
N TRP A 95 -5.24 3.65 -2.80
CA TRP A 95 -4.21 2.94 -2.05
C TRP A 95 -4.51 1.44 -2.02
N VAL A 96 -3.52 0.63 -2.37
CA VAL A 96 -3.59 -0.83 -2.36
C VAL A 96 -2.47 -1.39 -1.50
N SER A 97 -2.78 -2.37 -0.65
CA SER A 97 -1.76 -3.11 0.11
C SER A 97 -1.31 -4.35 -0.65
N VAL A 98 0.00 -4.54 -0.76
CA VAL A 98 0.59 -5.78 -1.25
C VAL A 98 1.79 -6.12 -0.39
N ASP A 99 1.75 -7.30 0.23
CA ASP A 99 2.75 -7.72 1.22
C ASP A 99 2.85 -6.69 2.36
N ASN A 100 4.03 -6.15 2.65
CA ASN A 100 4.21 -5.05 3.62
C ASN A 100 4.30 -3.66 2.94
N GLY A 101 3.97 -3.58 1.65
CA GLY A 101 4.00 -2.35 0.85
C GLY A 101 2.62 -1.74 0.62
N LEU A 102 2.59 -0.42 0.52
CA LEU A 102 1.41 0.35 0.13
C LEU A 102 1.69 1.05 -1.20
N TYR A 103 0.77 0.88 -2.14
CA TYR A 103 0.90 1.35 -3.52
C TYR A 103 -0.23 2.32 -3.83
N LEU A 104 0.11 3.54 -4.25
CA LEU A 104 -0.84 4.48 -4.83
C LEU A 104 -0.90 4.20 -6.32
N ILE A 105 -2.05 3.73 -6.78
CA ILE A 105 -2.25 3.38 -8.19
C ILE A 105 -3.31 4.27 -8.83
N ASP A 106 -3.18 4.46 -10.14
CA ASP A 106 -4.27 4.92 -11.00
C ASP A 106 -5.36 3.84 -11.06
N GLU A 107 -6.62 4.21 -10.87
CA GLU A 107 -7.74 3.25 -10.82
C GLU A 107 -8.08 2.65 -12.19
N TYR A 108 -7.67 3.28 -13.28
CA TYR A 108 -8.01 2.85 -14.64
C TYR A 108 -7.11 1.72 -15.13
N ASP A 109 -5.78 1.88 -14.97
CA ASP A 109 -4.79 0.95 -15.53
C ASP A 109 -3.83 0.35 -14.50
N GLY A 110 -3.89 0.76 -13.23
CA GLY A 110 -3.02 0.29 -12.16
C GLY A 110 -1.62 0.87 -12.22
N TYR A 111 -1.41 1.96 -12.96
CA TYR A 111 -0.13 2.67 -12.99
C TYR A 111 0.27 3.12 -11.58
N ILE A 112 1.48 2.76 -11.17
CA ILE A 112 2.00 3.04 -9.83
C ILE A 112 2.54 4.47 -9.81
N ILE A 113 1.83 5.31 -9.06
CA ILE A 113 2.13 6.72 -8.86
C ILE A 113 3.12 6.88 -7.69
N ASP A 114 2.88 6.14 -6.60
CA ASP A 114 3.67 6.19 -5.37
C ASP A 114 3.76 4.78 -4.73
N VAL A 115 4.84 4.53 -3.99
CA VAL A 115 5.08 3.33 -3.20
C VAL A 115 5.63 3.72 -1.84
N VAL A 116 5.02 3.18 -0.80
CA VAL A 116 5.58 3.11 0.55
C VAL A 116 5.96 1.68 0.84
N ARG A 117 7.24 1.50 1.14
CA ARG A 117 7.75 0.20 1.56
C ARG A 117 7.69 0.10 3.06
N ASP A 118 7.49 -1.13 3.52
CA ASP A 118 7.60 -1.46 4.93
C ASP A 118 6.68 -0.64 5.81
N ALA A 119 5.43 -0.49 5.37
CA ALA A 119 4.42 0.25 6.10
C ALA A 119 4.13 -0.38 7.47
N TRP A 120 4.43 -1.65 7.65
CA TRP A 120 4.48 -2.31 8.94
C TRP A 120 5.55 -3.41 8.90
N ARG A 121 6.08 -3.74 10.08
CA ARG A 121 7.02 -4.83 10.29
C ARG A 121 6.75 -5.45 11.67
N TRP A 122 7.15 -6.71 11.82
CA TRP A 122 7.15 -7.44 13.08
C TRP A 122 8.32 -7.00 13.96
#